data_AF-A0A4Q5GF16-F1
#
_entry.id   AF-A0A4Q5GF16-F1
#
_cell.length_a   1.000
_cell.length_b   1.000
_cell.length_c   1.000
_cell.angle_alpha   90.00
_cell.angle_beta   90.00
_cell.angle_gamma   90.00
#
_symmetry.space_group_name_H-M   'P 1'
#
loop_
_entity.id
_entity.type
_entity.pdbx_description
1 polymer ?
#
loop_
_entity_poly.entity_id
_entity_poly.type
_entity_poly.pdbx_seq_one_letter_code
_entity_poly.pdbx_strand_id
1 'polypeptide(L)'
;MEYFGKTVCATYDELTSGNDPVIKPGTLKSLQYRKRVDVISRGGGGGNIALYVYSSLPERYRIRFEQKYGDPVELIKEQCMKDRLKIDDAARTFFEDYRYDKAGEMVSLTERKKEEYTINASVLNELISILNDREGYRKALGGSTKKVWETIIGTADRLRDSYGHTLPENAARLKDKINQYKKEGYSCLISKKMGNDNTLKITEEAGNMIIALKRSSVPVYTDAQIFVEFNRIAEEKGWKQLRSIQSLRGFLNRPDIEPLWYDAVHGELKAHQRYSRKNKTELPSMRDSLWYGDGTKINLYYKDYDKDGKLVVRTTQVYEVIDAYSEVFLGY
;
A
#
# COMPACT_ATOMS: atom_id res chain seq x y z
N MET A 1 -37.24 -5.33 -9.26
CA MET A 1 -38.25 -5.85 -8.32
C MET A 1 -37.91 -5.27 -6.97
N GLU A 2 -38.88 -5.04 -6.09
CA GLU A 2 -38.60 -4.54 -4.75
C GLU A 2 -39.57 -5.09 -3.69
N TYR A 3 -39.13 -5.10 -2.43
CA TYR A 3 -40.01 -5.35 -1.30
C TYR A 3 -40.69 -4.04 -0.89
N PHE A 4 -42.02 -4.03 -0.89
CA PHE A 4 -42.79 -2.99 -0.20
C PHE A 4 -43.46 -3.63 1.03
N GLY A 5 -42.90 -3.38 2.21
CA GLY A 5 -43.27 -4.09 3.43
C GLY A 5 -42.91 -5.59 3.37
N LYS A 6 -43.91 -6.48 3.45
CA LYS A 6 -43.74 -7.95 3.38
C LYS A 6 -44.09 -8.53 2.00
N THR A 7 -44.30 -7.69 0.99
CA THR A 7 -44.86 -8.11 -0.30
C THR A 7 -43.90 -7.81 -1.44
N VAL A 8 -43.65 -8.82 -2.27
CA VAL A 8 -42.82 -8.74 -3.48
C VAL A 8 -43.57 -7.95 -4.55
N CYS A 9 -42.96 -6.87 -5.03
CA CYS A 9 -43.56 -5.96 -6.01
C CYS A 9 -42.75 -5.90 -7.30
N ALA A 10 -43.46 -5.89 -8.43
CA ALA A 10 -42.91 -5.64 -9.76
C ALA A 10 -43.16 -4.20 -10.18
N THR A 11 -42.18 -3.57 -10.82
CA THR A 11 -42.34 -2.22 -11.35
C THR A 11 -43.08 -2.22 -12.69
N TYR A 12 -43.67 -1.08 -13.05
CA TYR A 12 -44.34 -0.93 -14.34
C TYR A 12 -43.40 -1.25 -15.53
N ASP A 13 -42.16 -0.78 -15.46
CA ASP A 13 -41.18 -1.00 -16.53
C ASP A 13 -40.79 -2.48 -16.63
N GLU A 14 -40.62 -3.19 -15.51
CA GLU A 14 -40.29 -4.62 -15.52
C GLU A 14 -41.39 -5.47 -16.16
N LEU A 15 -42.65 -5.05 -16.04
CA LEU A 15 -43.79 -5.77 -16.63
C LEU A 15 -44.02 -5.40 -18.10
N THR A 16 -43.78 -4.14 -18.47
CA THR A 16 -44.31 -3.58 -19.72
C THR A 16 -43.25 -3.08 -20.71
N SER A 17 -41.99 -2.99 -20.31
CA SER A 17 -40.91 -2.48 -21.17
C SER A 17 -40.33 -3.51 -22.13
N GLY A 18 -39.84 -3.01 -23.27
CA GLY A 18 -39.14 -3.78 -24.32
C GLY A 18 -40.04 -4.28 -25.46
N ASN A 19 -39.42 -4.89 -26.47
CA ASN A 19 -40.11 -5.41 -27.66
C ASN A 19 -40.97 -6.66 -27.37
N ASP A 20 -40.63 -7.44 -26.34
CA ASP A 20 -41.44 -8.55 -25.85
C ASP A 20 -41.77 -8.38 -24.35
N PRO A 21 -42.81 -7.61 -23.99
CA PRO A 21 -43.15 -7.34 -22.60
C PRO A 21 -43.82 -8.55 -21.94
N VAL A 22 -43.64 -8.71 -20.63
CA VAL A 22 -44.33 -9.76 -19.84
C VAL A 22 -45.84 -9.55 -19.91
N ILE A 23 -46.27 -8.28 -19.82
CA ILE A 23 -47.65 -7.86 -19.98
C ILE A 23 -47.67 -6.61 -20.87
N LYS A 24 -48.47 -6.62 -21.93
CA LYS A 24 -48.66 -5.40 -22.75
C LYS A 24 -49.29 -4.28 -21.90
N PRO A 25 -48.87 -3.01 -22.05
CA PRO A 25 -49.41 -1.88 -21.29
C PRO A 25 -50.95 -1.80 -21.24
N GLY A 26 -51.61 -1.97 -22.39
CA GLY A 26 -53.08 -1.95 -22.47
C GLY A 26 -53.74 -3.11 -21.72
N THR A 27 -53.09 -4.27 -21.70
CA THR A 27 -53.57 -5.45 -20.96
C THR A 27 -53.41 -5.26 -19.45
N LEU A 28 -52.29 -4.67 -19.01
CA LEU A 28 -52.08 -4.36 -17.59
C LEU A 28 -53.13 -3.36 -17.07
N LYS A 29 -53.44 -2.32 -17.83
CA LYS A 29 -54.52 -1.36 -17.51
C LYS A 29 -55.89 -2.04 -17.39
N SER A 30 -56.20 -2.96 -18.30
CA SER A 30 -57.45 -3.73 -18.26
C SER A 30 -57.54 -4.66 -17.04
N LEU A 31 -56.44 -5.32 -16.67
CA LEU A 31 -56.37 -6.16 -15.48
C LEU A 31 -56.54 -5.34 -14.19
N GLN A 32 -55.94 -4.15 -14.14
CA GLN A 32 -56.12 -3.21 -13.03
C GLN A 32 -57.57 -2.73 -12.91
N TYR A 33 -58.21 -2.33 -14.02
CA TYR A 33 -59.61 -1.93 -14.04
C TYR A 33 -60.56 -3.04 -13.54
N ARG A 34 -60.25 -4.30 -13.90
CA ARG A 34 -61.00 -5.49 -13.48
C ARG A 34 -60.63 -5.99 -12.07
N LYS A 35 -59.78 -5.28 -11.32
CA LYS A 35 -59.29 -5.66 -9.98
C LYS A 35 -58.69 -7.08 -9.93
N ARG A 36 -57.95 -7.46 -10.97
CA ARG A 36 -57.25 -8.75 -11.07
C ARG A 36 -55.76 -8.67 -10.73
N VAL A 37 -55.25 -7.46 -10.49
CA VAL A 37 -53.87 -7.18 -10.05
C VAL A 37 -53.94 -6.09 -9.00
N ASP A 38 -53.31 -6.32 -7.86
CA ASP A 38 -53.24 -5.36 -6.78
C ASP A 38 -52.10 -4.37 -7.01
N VAL A 39 -52.40 -3.09 -6.77
CA VAL A 39 -51.46 -1.98 -6.96
C VAL A 39 -51.21 -1.34 -5.61
N ILE A 40 -49.97 -1.39 -5.16
CA ILE A 40 -49.53 -0.81 -3.88
C ILE A 40 -49.24 0.68 -4.04
N SER A 41 -48.55 1.06 -5.11
CA SER A 41 -48.27 2.44 -5.47
C SER A 41 -48.73 2.68 -6.89
N ARG A 42 -49.60 3.67 -7.11
CA ARG A 42 -50.13 3.99 -8.44
C ARG A 42 -49.12 4.73 -9.32
N GLY A 43 -48.01 5.21 -8.75
CA GLY A 43 -47.09 6.13 -9.41
C GLY A 43 -47.75 7.47 -9.76
N GLY A 44 -46.96 8.53 -9.90
CA GLY A 44 -47.49 9.85 -10.23
C GLY A 44 -46.53 10.99 -9.91
N GLY A 45 -45.64 11.29 -10.85
CA GLY A 45 -44.74 12.46 -10.83
C GLY A 45 -43.66 12.45 -9.74
N GLY A 46 -42.47 12.99 -10.05
CA GLY A 46 -41.38 13.17 -9.08
C GLY A 46 -40.54 11.93 -8.77
N GLY A 47 -40.40 10.98 -9.70
CA GLY A 47 -39.59 9.76 -9.50
C GLY A 47 -40.32 8.61 -8.78
N ASN A 48 -41.59 8.77 -8.44
CA ASN A 48 -42.41 7.70 -7.87
C ASN A 48 -42.82 6.66 -8.93
N ILE A 49 -42.36 5.42 -8.76
CA ILE A 49 -42.61 4.29 -9.65
C ILE A 49 -43.90 3.57 -9.23
N ALA A 50 -44.66 3.06 -10.20
CA ALA A 50 -45.84 2.24 -9.93
C ALA A 50 -45.45 0.80 -9.58
N LEU A 51 -46.02 0.29 -8.48
CA LEU A 51 -45.68 -1.01 -7.89
C LEU A 51 -46.89 -1.95 -7.88
N TYR A 52 -46.70 -3.12 -8.48
CA TYR A 52 -47.72 -4.15 -8.64
C TYR A 52 -47.36 -5.37 -7.80
N VAL A 53 -48.31 -5.89 -7.03
CA VAL A 53 -48.10 -7.06 -6.18
C VAL A 53 -47.87 -8.29 -7.07
N TYR A 54 -46.66 -8.87 -7.01
CA TYR A 54 -46.28 -9.98 -7.88
C TYR A 54 -47.20 -11.19 -7.72
N SER A 55 -47.54 -11.58 -6.49
CA SER A 55 -48.43 -12.72 -6.21
C SER A 55 -49.86 -12.54 -6.73
N SER A 56 -50.30 -11.29 -6.94
CA SER A 56 -51.63 -10.99 -7.49
C SER A 56 -51.68 -11.14 -9.02
N LEU A 57 -50.53 -11.23 -9.69
CA LEU A 57 -50.48 -11.37 -11.14
C LEU A 57 -51.07 -12.73 -11.57
N PRO A 58 -51.91 -12.75 -12.63
CA PRO A 58 -52.39 -14.01 -13.20
C PRO A 58 -51.23 -14.95 -13.53
N GLU A 59 -51.40 -16.23 -13.23
CA GLU A 59 -50.36 -17.26 -13.29
C GLU A 59 -49.57 -17.27 -14.60
N ARG A 60 -50.26 -17.13 -15.75
CA ARG A 60 -49.64 -17.04 -17.07
C ARG A 60 -48.57 -15.94 -17.19
N TYR A 61 -48.72 -14.84 -16.46
CA TYR A 61 -47.77 -13.73 -16.46
C TYR A 61 -46.66 -13.91 -15.42
N ARG A 62 -46.92 -14.60 -14.30
CA ARG A 62 -45.89 -14.99 -13.34
C ARG A 62 -44.91 -15.99 -13.97
N ILE A 63 -45.42 -17.03 -14.64
CA ILE A 63 -44.60 -18.00 -15.38
C ILE A 63 -43.76 -17.28 -16.44
N ARG A 64 -44.36 -16.36 -17.20
CA ARG A 64 -43.63 -15.60 -18.22
C ARG A 64 -42.59 -14.64 -17.64
N PHE A 65 -42.87 -14.06 -16.47
CA PHE A 65 -41.91 -13.25 -15.74
C PHE A 65 -40.71 -14.09 -15.30
N GLU A 66 -40.97 -15.25 -14.68
CA GLU A 66 -39.94 -16.20 -14.22
C GLU A 66 -39.10 -16.75 -15.39
N GLN A 67 -39.72 -17.03 -16.54
CA GLN A 67 -38.98 -17.46 -17.75
C GLN A 67 -38.07 -16.37 -18.31
N LYS A 68 -38.45 -15.09 -18.16
CA LYS A 68 -37.71 -13.96 -18.75
C LYS A 68 -36.65 -13.40 -17.81
N TYR A 69 -36.94 -13.34 -16.52
CA TYR A 69 -36.10 -12.67 -15.53
C TYR A 69 -35.59 -13.61 -14.42
N GLY A 70 -36.16 -14.81 -14.24
CA GLY A 70 -35.82 -15.73 -13.15
C GLY A 70 -36.72 -15.57 -11.92
N ASP A 71 -36.41 -16.27 -10.82
CA ASP A 71 -37.18 -16.21 -9.57
C ASP A 71 -37.14 -14.78 -8.97
N PRO A 72 -38.29 -14.11 -8.77
CA PRO A 72 -38.38 -12.79 -8.15
C PRO A 72 -37.66 -12.65 -6.80
N VAL A 73 -37.63 -13.71 -5.99
CA VAL A 73 -36.98 -13.70 -4.68
C VAL A 73 -35.46 -13.70 -4.82
N GLU A 74 -34.93 -14.37 -5.84
CA GLU A 74 -33.50 -14.38 -6.16
C GLU A 74 -33.07 -13.05 -6.80
N LEU A 75 -33.89 -12.48 -7.68
CA LEU A 75 -33.65 -11.17 -8.29
C LEU A 75 -33.57 -10.04 -7.25
N ILE A 76 -34.47 -10.02 -6.27
CA ILE A 76 -34.41 -9.01 -5.20
C ILE A 76 -33.17 -9.22 -4.33
N LYS A 77 -32.77 -10.47 -4.06
CA LYS A 77 -31.52 -10.74 -3.36
C LYS A 77 -30.34 -10.21 -4.16
N GLU A 78 -30.26 -10.48 -5.47
CA GLU A 78 -29.20 -9.98 -6.34
C GLU A 78 -29.18 -8.45 -6.47
N GLN A 79 -30.35 -7.79 -6.52
CA GLN A 79 -30.44 -6.32 -6.56
C GLN A 79 -29.98 -5.68 -5.25
N CYS A 80 -30.36 -6.23 -4.09
CA CYS A 80 -29.77 -5.84 -2.81
C CYS A 80 -28.26 -6.14 -2.72
N MET A 81 -27.75 -7.16 -3.42
CA MET A 81 -26.32 -7.48 -3.45
C MET A 81 -25.51 -6.59 -4.41
N LYS A 82 -26.15 -5.87 -5.34
CA LYS A 82 -25.50 -4.91 -6.24
C LYS A 82 -25.32 -3.52 -5.61
N ASP A 83 -25.77 -3.30 -4.38
CA ASP A 83 -25.43 -2.10 -3.64
C ASP A 83 -23.91 -2.11 -3.37
N ARG A 84 -23.23 -1.17 -4.01
CA ARG A 84 -21.78 -0.97 -3.97
C ARG A 84 -21.30 -1.05 -2.53
N LEU A 85 -20.32 -1.91 -2.26
CA LEU A 85 -19.58 -1.88 -1.00
C LEU A 85 -19.21 -0.42 -0.73
N LYS A 86 -19.77 0.17 0.34
CA LYS A 86 -19.48 1.55 0.67
C LYS A 86 -18.04 1.60 1.19
N ILE A 87 -17.16 2.16 0.38
CA ILE A 87 -15.77 2.35 0.77
C ILE A 87 -15.74 3.28 1.99
N ASP A 88 -15.03 2.84 3.03
CA ASP A 88 -14.88 3.58 4.26
C ASP A 88 -13.79 4.67 4.09
N ASP A 89 -14.22 5.90 3.84
CA ASP A 89 -13.35 7.07 3.71
C ASP A 89 -12.60 7.39 5.02
N ALA A 90 -13.16 7.03 6.18
CA ALA A 90 -12.48 7.20 7.47
C ALA A 90 -11.35 6.17 7.63
N ALA A 91 -11.56 4.93 7.17
CA ALA A 91 -10.50 3.94 7.08
C ALA A 91 -9.38 4.38 6.13
N ARG A 92 -9.73 4.94 4.96
CA ARG A 92 -8.76 5.49 4.01
C ARG A 92 -7.88 6.56 4.66
N THR A 93 -8.51 7.56 5.26
CA THR A 93 -7.80 8.65 5.98
C THR A 93 -6.88 8.08 7.06
N PHE A 94 -7.37 7.13 7.87
CA PHE A 94 -6.58 6.50 8.93
C PHE A 94 -5.31 5.81 8.39
N PHE A 95 -5.41 5.05 7.30
CA PHE A 95 -4.26 4.35 6.71
C PHE A 95 -3.32 5.27 5.91
N GLU A 96 -3.83 6.39 5.37
CA GLU A 96 -3.02 7.44 4.76
C GLU A 96 -2.18 8.18 5.80
N ASP A 97 -2.73 8.46 6.98
CA ASP A 97 -2.06 9.16 8.06
C ASP A 97 -1.17 8.26 8.92
N TYR A 98 -1.36 6.94 8.88
CA TYR A 98 -0.56 6.02 9.65
C TYR A 98 0.94 6.11 9.30
N ARG A 99 1.77 6.25 10.33
CA ARG A 99 3.23 6.25 10.26
C ARG A 99 3.79 5.20 11.22
N TYR A 100 4.88 4.55 10.83
CA TYR A 100 5.58 3.59 11.66
C TYR A 100 7.09 3.70 11.47
N ASP A 101 7.85 3.35 12.51
CA ASP A 101 9.30 3.30 12.43
C ASP A 101 9.72 2.13 11.53
N LYS A 102 10.54 2.43 10.52
CA LYS A 102 11.22 1.42 9.73
C LYS A 102 12.71 1.73 9.73
N ALA A 103 13.43 1.14 10.68
CA ALA A 103 14.88 1.23 10.79
C ALA A 103 15.40 2.65 11.09
N GLY A 104 14.68 3.40 11.94
CA GLY A 104 15.01 4.75 12.38
C GLY A 104 14.37 5.86 11.54
N GLU A 105 13.61 5.50 10.50
CA GLU A 105 12.87 6.45 9.66
C GLU A 105 11.36 6.27 9.86
N MET A 106 10.64 7.39 10.02
CA MET A 106 9.18 7.38 10.10
C MET A 106 8.57 7.29 8.71
N VAL A 107 8.11 6.10 8.33
CA VAL A 107 7.61 5.81 6.98
C VAL A 107 6.08 5.59 7.00
N SER A 108 5.40 5.97 5.92
CA SER A 108 3.98 5.68 5.71
C SER A 108 3.75 4.28 5.15
N LEU A 109 2.51 3.77 5.22
CA LEU A 109 2.13 2.56 4.50
C LEU A 109 2.33 2.74 2.98
N THR A 110 2.63 1.64 2.28
CA THR A 110 2.65 1.64 0.81
C THR A 110 1.23 1.77 0.26
N GLU A 111 1.07 2.36 -0.91
CA GLU A 111 -0.26 2.62 -1.49
C GLU A 111 -1.12 1.36 -1.62
N ARG A 112 -0.50 0.28 -2.12
CA ARG A 112 -1.12 -1.05 -2.18
C ARG A 112 -1.63 -1.54 -0.81
N LYS A 113 -0.92 -1.26 0.28
CA LYS A 113 -1.33 -1.68 1.63
C LYS A 113 -2.46 -0.80 2.17
N LYS A 114 -2.45 0.50 1.87
CA LYS A 114 -3.56 1.41 2.22
C LYS A 114 -4.85 0.97 1.55
N GLU A 115 -4.81 0.69 0.24
CA GLU A 115 -5.96 0.18 -0.52
C GLU A 115 -6.48 -1.14 0.07
N GLU A 116 -5.58 -2.12 0.27
CA GLU A 116 -5.92 -3.42 0.85
C GLU A 116 -6.61 -3.28 2.22
N TYR A 117 -6.05 -2.47 3.12
CA TYR A 117 -6.62 -2.27 4.44
C TYR A 117 -7.92 -1.48 4.43
N THR A 118 -8.07 -0.52 3.51
CA THR A 118 -9.32 0.23 3.33
C THR A 118 -10.45 -0.68 2.85
N ILE A 119 -10.19 -1.55 1.86
CA ILE A 119 -11.17 -2.53 1.37
C ILE A 119 -11.53 -3.51 2.50
N ASN A 120 -10.54 -4.04 3.22
CA ASN A 120 -10.78 -4.94 4.35
C ASN A 120 -11.65 -4.29 5.45
N ALA A 121 -11.38 -3.03 5.79
CA ALA A 121 -12.18 -2.28 6.77
C ALA A 121 -13.62 -2.10 6.28
N SER A 122 -13.80 -1.71 5.01
CA SER A 122 -15.10 -1.53 4.38
C SER A 122 -15.92 -2.82 4.42
N VAL A 123 -15.29 -3.96 4.08
CA VAL A 123 -15.92 -5.28 4.16
C VAL A 123 -16.26 -5.64 5.61
N LEU A 124 -15.37 -5.42 6.57
CA LEU A 124 -15.66 -5.71 7.98
C LEU A 124 -16.82 -4.87 8.52
N ASN A 125 -16.92 -3.60 8.13
CA ASN A 125 -18.05 -2.75 8.50
C ASN A 125 -19.37 -3.31 7.95
N GLU A 126 -19.39 -3.72 6.68
CA GLU A 126 -20.56 -4.33 6.04
C GLU A 126 -20.97 -5.63 6.75
N LEU A 127 -20.02 -6.53 6.99
CA LEU A 127 -20.28 -7.79 7.71
C LEU A 127 -20.80 -7.53 9.13
N ILE A 128 -20.30 -6.50 9.82
CA ILE A 128 -20.78 -6.10 11.15
C ILE A 128 -22.20 -5.53 11.08
N SER A 129 -22.52 -4.72 10.06
CA SER A 129 -23.88 -4.20 9.84
C SER A 129 -24.88 -5.34 9.67
N ILE A 130 -24.59 -6.28 8.76
CA ILE A 130 -25.42 -7.46 8.50
C ILE A 130 -25.60 -8.30 9.78
N LEU A 131 -24.54 -8.44 10.59
CA LEU A 131 -24.59 -9.18 11.83
C LEU A 131 -25.50 -8.50 12.85
N ASN A 132 -25.36 -7.19 13.03
CA ASN A 132 -26.17 -6.41 13.98
C ASN A 132 -27.66 -6.42 13.59
N ASP A 133 -27.97 -6.21 12.30
CA ASP A 133 -29.34 -6.25 11.80
C ASP A 133 -29.98 -7.61 12.08
N ARG A 134 -29.29 -8.70 11.72
CA ARG A 134 -29.82 -10.06 11.86
C ARG A 134 -29.91 -10.55 13.29
N GLU A 135 -28.99 -10.15 14.17
CA GLU A 135 -29.10 -10.44 15.60
C GLU A 135 -30.27 -9.70 16.23
N GLY A 136 -30.51 -8.45 15.86
CA GLY A 136 -31.68 -7.68 16.29
C GLY A 136 -32.99 -8.35 15.89
N TYR A 137 -33.12 -8.71 14.60
CA TYR A 137 -34.30 -9.41 14.09
C TYR A 137 -34.52 -10.79 14.71
N ARG A 138 -33.47 -11.59 14.93
CA ARG A 138 -33.63 -12.94 15.51
C ARG A 138 -33.90 -12.94 17.01
N LYS A 139 -33.37 -11.98 17.77
CA LYS A 139 -33.74 -11.80 19.19
C LYS A 139 -35.22 -11.44 19.34
N ALA A 140 -35.76 -10.61 18.43
CA ALA A 140 -37.18 -10.30 18.41
C ALA A 140 -38.08 -11.51 18.05
N LEU A 141 -37.51 -12.55 17.42
CA LEU A 141 -38.24 -13.74 16.91
C LEU A 141 -37.86 -15.05 17.64
N GLY A 142 -37.03 -15.02 18.68
CA GLY A 142 -36.65 -16.20 19.48
C GLY A 142 -35.76 -17.24 18.76
N GLY A 143 -35.07 -16.86 17.69
CA GLY A 143 -34.32 -17.80 16.82
C GLY A 143 -32.83 -17.97 17.15
N SER A 144 -32.25 -19.12 16.81
CA SER A 144 -30.81 -19.43 16.96
C SER A 144 -29.91 -18.57 16.07
N THR A 145 -28.73 -18.14 16.56
CA THR A 145 -27.76 -17.29 15.84
C THR A 145 -26.82 -18.05 14.89
N LYS A 146 -26.79 -19.39 14.93
CA LYS A 146 -25.84 -20.22 14.14
C LYS A 146 -25.94 -19.99 12.63
N LYS A 147 -27.16 -19.97 12.08
CA LYS A 147 -27.40 -19.70 10.64
C LYS A 147 -26.99 -18.26 10.20
N VAL A 148 -26.80 -17.32 11.12
CA VAL A 148 -26.35 -15.95 10.76
C VAL A 148 -24.91 -16.01 10.28
N TRP A 149 -24.05 -16.75 10.98
CA TRP A 149 -22.63 -16.86 10.68
C TRP A 149 -22.36 -17.53 9.32
N GLU A 150 -23.12 -18.57 8.95
CA GLU A 150 -23.05 -19.16 7.60
C GLU A 150 -23.31 -18.13 6.51
N THR A 151 -24.26 -17.22 6.74
CA THR A 151 -24.58 -16.18 5.77
C THR A 151 -23.52 -15.08 5.73
N ILE A 152 -22.89 -14.76 6.87
CA ILE A 152 -21.75 -13.83 6.95
C ILE A 152 -20.56 -14.37 6.17
N ILE A 153 -20.22 -15.65 6.35
CA ILE A 153 -19.13 -16.31 5.60
C ILE A 153 -19.41 -16.26 4.11
N GLY A 154 -20.61 -16.68 3.68
CA GLY A 154 -20.97 -16.62 2.26
C GLY A 154 -21.01 -15.19 1.68
N THR A 155 -21.21 -14.17 2.51
CA THR A 155 -21.12 -12.76 2.07
C THR A 155 -19.67 -12.31 1.95
N ALA A 156 -18.81 -12.70 2.90
CA ALA A 156 -17.37 -12.45 2.83
C ALA A 156 -16.75 -13.12 1.60
N ASP A 157 -17.09 -14.37 1.30
CA ASP A 157 -16.54 -15.06 0.12
C ASP A 157 -16.95 -14.36 -1.18
N ARG A 158 -18.21 -13.92 -1.31
CA ARG A 158 -18.66 -13.16 -2.49
C ARG A 158 -17.99 -11.79 -2.62
N LEU A 159 -17.78 -11.08 -1.50
CA LEU A 159 -17.07 -9.81 -1.51
C LEU A 159 -15.58 -9.98 -1.83
N ARG A 160 -15.00 -11.14 -1.50
CA ARG A 160 -13.64 -11.51 -1.90
C ARG A 160 -13.52 -11.61 -3.41
N ASP A 161 -14.47 -12.29 -4.07
CA ASP A 161 -14.48 -12.42 -5.54
C ASP A 161 -14.64 -11.07 -6.25
N SER A 162 -15.41 -10.15 -5.65
CA SER A 162 -15.73 -8.87 -6.28
C SER A 162 -14.67 -7.77 -6.03
N TYR A 163 -14.10 -7.71 -4.82
CA TYR A 163 -13.21 -6.62 -4.39
C TYR A 163 -11.79 -7.09 -4.00
N GLY A 164 -11.51 -8.40 -4.00
CA GLY A 164 -10.17 -8.93 -3.76
C GLY A 164 -9.64 -8.75 -2.33
N HIS A 165 -10.51 -8.68 -1.32
CA HIS A 165 -10.12 -8.45 0.07
C HIS A 165 -9.32 -9.62 0.67
N THR A 166 -8.49 -9.36 1.68
CA THR A 166 -7.56 -10.36 2.27
C THR A 166 -7.99 -10.91 3.64
N LEU A 167 -9.26 -10.72 4.02
CA LEU A 167 -9.81 -11.28 5.27
C LEU A 167 -9.79 -12.83 5.32
N PRO A 168 -9.67 -13.43 6.52
CA PRO A 168 -9.53 -14.89 6.68
C PRO A 168 -10.70 -15.68 6.05
N GLU A 169 -10.38 -16.75 5.32
CA GLU A 169 -11.36 -17.69 4.75
C GLU A 169 -11.97 -18.59 5.83
N ASN A 170 -11.17 -18.95 6.84
CA ASN A 170 -11.64 -19.80 7.92
C ASN A 170 -12.66 -19.05 8.79
N ALA A 171 -13.86 -19.62 8.91
CA ALA A 171 -14.98 -19.11 9.69
C ALA A 171 -14.62 -18.68 11.13
N ALA A 172 -13.85 -19.50 11.85
CA ALA A 172 -13.44 -19.20 13.21
C ALA A 172 -12.49 -17.99 13.25
N ARG A 173 -11.51 -17.95 12.33
CA ARG A 173 -10.58 -16.81 12.22
C ARG A 173 -11.26 -15.54 11.76
N LEU A 174 -12.25 -15.63 10.87
CA LEU A 174 -13.05 -14.48 10.43
C LEU A 174 -13.86 -13.92 11.61
N LYS A 175 -14.47 -14.79 12.42
CA LYS A 175 -15.18 -14.40 13.64
C LYS A 175 -14.24 -13.74 14.65
N ASP A 176 -13.07 -14.31 14.88
CA ASP A 176 -12.06 -13.70 15.75
C ASP A 176 -11.63 -12.34 15.22
N LYS A 177 -11.48 -12.20 13.91
CA LYS A 177 -11.09 -10.95 13.27
C LYS A 177 -12.17 -9.87 13.40
N ILE A 178 -13.44 -10.22 13.21
CA ILE A 178 -14.58 -9.31 13.43
C ILE A 178 -14.62 -8.85 14.89
N ASN A 179 -14.43 -9.76 15.85
CA ASN A 179 -14.41 -9.41 17.27
C ASN A 179 -13.22 -8.51 17.62
N GLN A 180 -12.04 -8.79 17.05
CA GLN A 180 -10.86 -7.95 17.21
C GLN A 180 -11.11 -6.54 16.65
N TYR A 181 -11.70 -6.44 15.45
CA TYR A 181 -12.02 -5.18 14.81
C TYR A 181 -13.05 -4.36 15.60
N LYS A 182 -14.06 -5.00 16.19
CA LYS A 182 -15.01 -4.33 17.10
C LYS A 182 -14.33 -3.70 18.33
N LYS A 183 -13.19 -4.25 18.78
CA LYS A 183 -12.45 -3.78 19.97
C LYS A 183 -11.36 -2.76 19.64
N GLU A 184 -10.58 -3.03 18.59
CA GLU A 184 -9.35 -2.29 18.24
C GLU A 184 -9.54 -1.35 17.03
N GLY A 185 -10.67 -1.42 16.34
CA GLY A 185 -10.96 -0.64 15.13
C GLY A 185 -9.99 -0.95 13.98
N TYR A 186 -9.68 0.08 13.20
CA TYR A 186 -8.81 -0.01 12.02
C TYR A 186 -7.39 -0.53 12.34
N SER A 187 -6.87 -0.23 13.52
CA SER A 187 -5.52 -0.63 13.94
C SER A 187 -5.29 -2.15 13.89
N CYS A 188 -6.34 -2.95 14.07
CA CYS A 188 -6.21 -4.40 14.06
C CYS A 188 -5.85 -4.97 12.67
N LEU A 189 -6.12 -4.23 11.59
CA LEU A 189 -5.77 -4.62 10.22
C LEU A 189 -4.27 -4.45 9.94
N ILE A 190 -3.60 -3.59 10.70
CA ILE A 190 -2.17 -3.37 10.59
C ILE A 190 -1.44 -4.56 11.21
N SER A 191 -0.51 -5.14 10.44
CA SER A 191 0.28 -6.26 10.94
C SER A 191 1.15 -5.80 12.11
N LYS A 192 1.08 -6.50 13.25
CA LYS A 192 1.99 -6.29 14.40
C LYS A 192 3.48 -6.47 14.08
N LYS A 193 3.80 -7.01 12.90
CA LYS A 193 5.18 -7.12 12.38
C LYS A 193 5.66 -5.83 11.71
N MET A 194 4.74 -4.95 11.28
CA MET A 194 5.06 -3.63 10.75
C MET A 194 5.47 -2.72 11.90
N GLY A 195 6.65 -2.09 11.82
CA GLY A 195 7.18 -1.28 12.91
C GLY A 195 7.73 -2.08 14.08
N ASN A 196 8.04 -3.36 13.88
CA ASN A 196 8.59 -4.19 14.94
C ASN A 196 10.08 -3.88 15.12
N ASP A 197 10.38 -2.88 15.96
CA ASP A 197 11.72 -2.58 16.49
C ASP A 197 12.29 -3.69 17.40
N ASN A 198 11.54 -4.79 17.56
CA ASN A 198 12.06 -6.02 18.16
C ASN A 198 13.21 -6.65 17.35
N THR A 199 13.57 -6.10 16.18
CA THR A 199 14.88 -6.34 15.56
C THR A 199 15.95 -5.71 16.46
N LEU A 200 16.20 -6.39 17.59
CA LEU A 200 17.30 -6.26 18.54
C LEU A 200 17.81 -4.82 18.65
N LYS A 201 17.44 -4.12 19.74
CA LYS A 201 18.18 -2.94 20.21
C LYS A 201 19.66 -3.35 20.36
N ILE A 202 20.42 -3.24 19.27
CA ILE A 202 21.87 -3.25 19.26
C ILE A 202 22.19 -2.03 20.10
N THR A 203 22.80 -2.27 21.25
CA THR A 203 23.25 -1.18 22.12
C THR A 203 24.22 -0.30 21.33
N GLU A 204 24.32 0.97 21.69
CA GLU A 204 25.22 1.91 21.02
C GLU A 204 26.66 1.36 20.94
N GLU A 205 27.16 0.77 22.04
CA GLU A 205 28.48 0.13 22.09
C GLU A 205 28.63 -1.04 21.10
N ALA A 206 27.61 -1.90 21.01
CA ALA A 206 27.60 -3.02 20.09
C ALA A 206 27.55 -2.53 18.63
N GLY A 207 26.77 -1.48 18.36
CA GLY A 207 26.69 -0.84 17.06
C GLY A 207 28.02 -0.24 16.62
N ASN A 208 28.69 0.47 17.54
CA ASN A 208 30.01 1.05 17.32
C ASN A 208 31.06 -0.03 17.02
N MET A 209 30.98 -1.19 17.68
CA MET A 209 31.86 -2.33 17.36
C MET A 209 31.63 -2.85 15.94
N ILE A 210 30.37 -2.99 15.51
CA ILE A 210 30.05 -3.40 14.13
C ILE A 210 30.61 -2.40 13.11
N ILE A 211 30.46 -1.10 13.36
CA ILE A 211 31.00 -0.04 12.52
C ILE A 211 32.54 -0.10 12.49
N ALA A 212 33.19 -0.29 13.63
CA ALA A 212 34.64 -0.42 13.73
C ALA A 212 35.18 -1.60 12.90
N LEU A 213 34.53 -2.77 13.01
CA LEU A 213 34.86 -3.93 12.19
C LEU A 213 34.67 -3.66 10.69
N LYS A 214 33.61 -2.93 10.31
CA LYS A 214 33.35 -2.56 8.91
C LYS A 214 34.38 -1.56 8.36
N ARG A 215 34.90 -0.67 9.21
CA ARG A 215 35.94 0.31 8.88
C ARG A 215 37.36 -0.26 8.89
N SER A 216 37.56 -1.49 9.36
CA SER A 216 38.89 -2.11 9.49
C SER A 216 39.60 -2.25 8.14
N SER A 217 40.81 -1.71 8.04
CA SER A 217 41.66 -1.86 6.85
C SER A 217 42.60 -3.07 6.93
N VAL A 218 42.89 -3.58 8.12
CA VAL A 218 43.78 -4.74 8.33
C VAL A 218 43.28 -5.58 9.52
N PRO A 219 42.63 -6.74 9.29
CA PRO A 219 42.18 -7.24 7.99
C PRO A 219 40.94 -6.47 7.50
N VAL A 220 40.70 -6.50 6.19
CA VAL A 220 39.41 -6.06 5.61
C VAL A 220 38.40 -7.19 5.77
N TYR A 221 37.31 -6.93 6.49
CA TYR A 221 36.29 -7.95 6.76
C TYR A 221 35.13 -7.90 5.75
N THR A 222 34.72 -9.06 5.27
CA THR A 222 33.42 -9.26 4.61
C THR A 222 32.28 -9.26 5.63
N ASP A 223 31.04 -8.96 5.22
CA ASP A 223 29.88 -8.98 6.13
C ASP A 223 29.74 -10.31 6.90
N ALA A 224 30.08 -11.43 6.26
CA ALA A 224 30.04 -12.74 6.90
C ALA A 224 31.10 -12.87 8.01
N GLN A 225 32.31 -12.35 7.78
CA GLN A 225 33.36 -12.35 8.79
C GLN A 225 33.06 -11.37 9.92
N ILE A 226 32.49 -10.18 9.62
CA ILE A 226 32.02 -9.24 10.64
C ILE A 226 30.96 -9.89 11.52
N PHE A 227 30.02 -10.64 10.93
CA PHE A 227 28.98 -11.34 11.69
C PHE A 227 29.57 -12.37 12.67
N VAL A 228 30.54 -13.16 12.22
CA VAL A 228 31.23 -14.15 13.08
C VAL A 228 32.01 -13.45 14.19
N GLU A 229 32.81 -12.45 13.84
CA GLU A 229 33.68 -11.73 14.77
C GLU A 229 32.86 -10.96 15.81
N PHE A 230 31.79 -10.26 15.38
CA PHE A 230 30.89 -9.56 16.28
C PHE A 230 30.22 -10.52 17.26
N ASN A 231 29.74 -11.69 16.81
CA ASN A 231 29.09 -12.63 17.71
C ASN A 231 30.04 -13.25 18.73
N ARG A 232 31.33 -13.41 18.40
CA ARG A 232 32.38 -13.79 19.35
C ARG A 232 32.56 -12.71 20.42
N ILE A 233 32.74 -11.46 20.01
CA ILE A 233 32.89 -10.31 20.92
C ILE A 233 31.65 -10.10 21.78
N ALA A 234 30.46 -10.29 21.19
CA ALA A 234 29.19 -10.14 21.89
C ALA A 234 29.04 -11.15 23.02
N GLU A 235 29.48 -12.40 22.83
CA GLU A 235 29.49 -13.42 23.88
C GLU A 235 30.43 -13.04 25.03
N GLU A 236 31.66 -12.59 24.70
CA GLU A 236 32.64 -12.14 25.70
C GLU A 236 32.15 -10.94 26.52
N LYS A 237 31.41 -10.03 25.89
CA LYS A 237 30.88 -8.81 26.54
C LYS A 237 29.46 -8.95 27.10
N GLY A 238 28.84 -10.12 26.99
CA GLY A 238 27.45 -10.34 27.41
C GLY A 238 26.42 -9.56 26.57
N TRP A 239 26.79 -9.11 25.37
CA TRP A 239 25.87 -8.48 24.43
C TRP A 239 25.00 -9.53 23.73
N LYS A 240 23.83 -9.11 23.23
CA LYS A 240 22.98 -10.00 22.43
C LYS A 240 23.63 -10.26 21.07
N GLN A 241 23.87 -11.54 20.79
CA GLN A 241 24.35 -11.99 19.49
C GLN A 241 23.32 -11.73 18.39
N LEU A 242 23.81 -11.44 17.19
CA LEU A 242 23.00 -11.32 15.98
C LEU A 242 22.53 -12.69 15.53
N ARG A 243 21.24 -12.80 15.22
CA ARG A 243 20.61 -14.06 14.77
C ARG A 243 20.92 -14.40 13.32
N SER A 244 21.23 -13.41 12.48
CA SER A 244 21.47 -13.60 11.05
C SER A 244 22.32 -12.48 10.46
N ILE A 245 23.03 -12.80 9.36
CA ILE A 245 23.77 -11.82 8.56
C ILE A 245 22.84 -10.72 8.02
N GLN A 246 21.57 -11.05 7.75
CA GLN A 246 20.59 -10.05 7.31
C GLN A 246 20.32 -8.97 8.36
N SER A 247 20.41 -9.32 9.65
CA SER A 247 20.27 -8.36 10.75
C SER A 247 21.47 -7.40 10.78
N LEU A 248 22.68 -7.92 10.55
CA LEU A 248 23.91 -7.11 10.42
C LEU A 248 23.80 -6.13 9.24
N ARG A 249 23.43 -6.63 8.06
CA ARG A 249 23.25 -5.80 6.85
C ARG A 249 22.14 -4.77 7.04
N GLY A 250 21.04 -5.16 7.69
CA GLY A 250 19.97 -4.25 8.06
C GLY A 250 20.46 -3.10 8.91
N PHE A 251 21.33 -3.37 9.90
CA PHE A 251 21.95 -2.35 10.75
C PHE A 251 22.95 -1.46 9.98
N LEU A 252 23.87 -2.05 9.21
CA LEU A 252 24.89 -1.30 8.47
C LEU A 252 24.31 -0.37 7.40
N ASN A 253 23.19 -0.76 6.78
CA ASN A 253 22.53 0.01 5.72
C ASN A 253 21.48 1.00 6.24
N ARG A 254 21.39 1.23 7.56
CA ARG A 254 20.48 2.26 8.08
C ARG A 254 20.96 3.65 7.65
N PRO A 255 20.07 4.60 7.34
CA PRO A 255 20.45 5.94 6.89
C PRO A 255 21.36 6.70 7.86
N ASP A 256 21.22 6.45 9.17
CA ASP A 256 22.04 7.03 10.24
C ASP A 256 23.39 6.33 10.44
N ILE A 257 23.53 5.07 9.99
CA ILE A 257 24.72 4.24 10.21
C ILE A 257 25.60 4.13 8.96
N GLU A 258 25.01 4.02 7.76
CA GLU A 258 25.75 3.88 6.50
C GLU A 258 26.81 4.97 6.30
N PRO A 259 26.52 6.28 6.55
CA PRO A 259 27.52 7.33 6.41
C PRO A 259 28.73 7.17 7.33
N LEU A 260 28.59 6.45 8.46
CA LEU A 260 29.64 6.29 9.46
C LEU A 260 30.74 5.30 9.06
N TRP A 261 30.55 4.49 8.02
CA TRP A 261 31.58 3.53 7.56
C TRP A 261 31.83 3.59 6.05
N TYR A 262 30.99 4.27 5.29
CA TYR A 262 31.04 4.27 3.83
C TYR A 262 32.35 4.80 3.26
N ASP A 263 32.93 5.82 3.88
CA ASP A 263 34.23 6.41 3.56
C ASP A 263 35.36 5.37 3.60
N ALA A 264 35.41 4.57 4.66
CA ALA A 264 36.44 3.56 4.88
C ALA A 264 36.40 2.43 3.85
N VAL A 265 35.21 2.09 3.34
CA VAL A 265 35.02 0.97 2.40
C VAL A 265 35.09 1.42 0.94
N HIS A 266 34.53 2.57 0.61
CA HIS A 266 34.37 3.03 -0.78
C HIS A 266 35.29 4.20 -1.15
N GLY A 267 36.01 4.76 -0.18
CA GLY A 267 36.87 5.92 -0.35
C GLY A 267 36.15 7.24 -0.09
N GLU A 268 36.92 8.21 0.41
CA GLU A 268 36.44 9.53 0.80
C GLU A 268 35.74 10.27 -0.34
N LEU A 269 36.30 10.22 -1.57
CA LEU A 269 35.71 10.88 -2.74
C LEU A 269 34.29 10.37 -3.03
N LYS A 270 34.06 9.05 -2.95
CA LYS A 270 32.73 8.47 -3.18
C LYS A 270 31.76 8.83 -2.06
N ALA A 271 32.22 8.85 -0.82
CA ALA A 271 31.42 9.29 0.32
C ALA A 271 30.99 10.75 0.18
N HIS A 272 31.94 11.63 -0.17
CA HIS A 272 31.68 13.05 -0.39
C HIS A 272 30.67 13.26 -1.54
N GLN A 273 30.82 12.56 -2.66
CA GLN A 273 29.86 12.65 -3.77
C GLN A 273 28.43 12.19 -3.41
N ARG A 274 28.31 11.24 -2.48
CA ARG A 274 27.03 10.65 -2.07
C ARG A 274 26.33 11.47 -0.99
N TYR A 275 27.05 11.94 0.02
CA TYR A 275 26.47 12.54 1.22
C TYR A 275 26.68 14.05 1.32
N SER A 276 27.72 14.62 0.69
CA SER A 276 27.94 16.06 0.76
C SER A 276 26.93 16.81 -0.10
N ARG A 277 26.63 18.04 0.34
CA ARG A 277 25.84 18.99 -0.45
C ARG A 277 26.55 19.25 -1.78
N LYS A 278 25.82 19.04 -2.87
CA LYS A 278 26.27 19.42 -4.21
C LYS A 278 25.94 20.90 -4.43
N ASN A 279 26.97 21.72 -4.58
CA ASN A 279 26.78 23.08 -5.06
C ASN A 279 26.63 23.03 -6.59
N LYS A 280 25.67 23.78 -7.12
CA LYS A 280 25.57 23.99 -8.55
C LYS A 280 26.57 25.09 -8.91
N THR A 281 27.64 24.72 -9.60
CA THR A 281 28.56 25.70 -10.19
C THR A 281 27.93 26.20 -11.49
N GLU A 282 27.81 27.50 -11.66
CA GLU A 282 27.43 28.12 -12.93
C GLU A 282 28.70 28.62 -13.63
N LEU A 283 28.81 28.35 -14.92
CA LEU A 283 29.94 28.83 -15.71
C LEU A 283 29.87 30.36 -15.83
N PRO A 284 31.02 31.06 -15.86
CA PRO A 284 31.05 32.48 -16.17
C PRO A 284 30.34 32.76 -17.50
N SER A 285 29.76 33.96 -17.66
CA SER A 285 29.06 34.37 -18.88
C SER A 285 29.92 35.28 -19.79
N MET A 286 31.12 35.65 -19.34
CA MET A 286 32.01 36.58 -20.03
C MET A 286 33.47 36.13 -19.92
N ARG A 287 34.26 36.44 -20.95
CA ARG A 287 35.72 36.24 -20.94
C ARG A 287 36.37 36.98 -19.78
N ASP A 288 37.45 36.40 -19.26
CA ASP A 288 38.31 36.99 -18.22
C ASP A 288 37.61 37.30 -16.89
N SER A 289 36.43 36.72 -16.67
CA SER A 289 35.69 36.87 -15.42
C SER A 289 36.07 35.82 -14.36
N LEU A 290 36.62 34.68 -14.79
CA LEU A 290 37.15 33.64 -13.92
C LEU A 290 38.26 32.89 -14.68
N TRP A 291 39.44 32.83 -14.09
CA TRP A 291 40.54 31.99 -14.56
C TRP A 291 40.70 30.81 -13.62
N TYR A 292 40.96 29.63 -14.19
CA TYR A 292 41.43 28.49 -13.40
C TYR A 292 42.85 28.16 -13.83
N GLY A 293 43.65 27.74 -12.85
CA GLY A 293 45.00 27.28 -13.10
C GLY A 293 45.21 25.91 -12.47
N ASP A 294 45.91 25.05 -13.21
CA ASP A 294 46.24 23.70 -12.77
C ASP A 294 47.73 23.40 -12.98
N GLY A 295 48.32 22.73 -11.99
CA GLY A 295 49.73 22.40 -11.97
C GLY A 295 49.94 20.93 -12.27
N THR A 296 50.68 20.62 -13.34
CA THR A 296 51.00 19.24 -13.70
C THR A 296 52.51 19.01 -13.75
N LYS A 297 52.94 17.84 -13.26
CA LYS A 297 54.32 17.38 -13.45
C LYS A 297 54.41 16.72 -14.82
N ILE A 298 55.25 17.27 -15.69
CA ILE A 298 55.46 16.68 -17.01
C ILE A 298 56.33 15.43 -16.83
N ASN A 299 55.84 14.29 -17.32
CA ASN A 299 56.61 13.05 -17.42
C ASN A 299 57.67 13.11 -18.54
N LEU A 300 58.36 14.24 -18.65
CA LEU A 300 59.47 14.50 -19.54
C LEU A 300 60.73 14.64 -18.69
N TYR A 301 61.74 13.85 -19.06
CA TYR A 301 63.06 13.88 -18.45
C TYR A 301 64.04 14.44 -19.45
N TYR A 302 64.84 15.42 -19.03
CA TYR A 302 65.85 16.05 -19.86
C TYR A 302 67.19 16.10 -19.13
N LYS A 303 68.25 16.19 -19.93
CA LYS A 303 69.61 16.35 -19.42
C LYS A 303 69.86 17.84 -19.17
N ASP A 304 70.44 18.13 -18.02
CA ASP A 304 70.86 19.46 -17.63
C ASP A 304 72.22 19.38 -16.92
N TYR A 305 72.87 20.51 -16.71
CA TYR A 305 74.09 20.60 -15.90
C TYR A 305 73.76 21.24 -14.55
N ASP A 306 74.26 20.66 -13.46
CA ASP A 306 74.19 21.33 -12.16
C ASP A 306 75.16 22.52 -12.08
N LYS A 307 75.15 23.23 -10.95
CA LYS A 307 75.99 24.43 -10.75
C LYS A 307 77.49 24.13 -10.81
N ASP A 308 77.87 22.86 -10.65
CA ASP A 308 79.25 22.37 -10.66
C ASP A 308 79.63 21.76 -12.02
N GLY A 309 78.74 21.84 -13.03
CA GLY A 309 78.98 21.36 -14.38
C GLY A 309 78.83 19.84 -14.55
N LYS A 310 78.19 19.15 -13.60
CA LYS A 310 77.90 17.71 -13.71
C LYS A 310 76.59 17.48 -14.44
N LEU A 311 76.58 16.51 -15.35
CA LEU A 311 75.38 16.08 -16.06
C LEU A 311 74.38 15.44 -15.09
N VAL A 312 73.16 15.97 -15.04
CA VAL A 312 72.06 15.49 -14.21
C VAL A 312 70.80 15.30 -15.06
N VAL A 313 69.91 14.40 -14.62
CA VAL A 313 68.57 14.24 -15.21
C VAL A 313 67.59 15.09 -14.40
N ARG A 314 66.88 15.98 -15.09
CA ARG A 314 65.85 16.83 -14.50
C ARG A 314 64.49 16.56 -15.14
N THR A 315 63.46 17.05 -14.46
CA THR A 315 62.07 17.06 -14.91
C THR A 315 61.50 18.44 -14.59
N THR A 316 60.37 18.79 -15.20
CA THR A 316 59.73 20.09 -14.98
C THR A 316 58.26 19.92 -14.60
N GLN A 317 57.75 20.91 -13.88
CA GLN A 317 56.33 21.12 -13.66
C GLN A 317 55.89 22.30 -14.51
N VAL A 318 54.64 22.31 -14.93
CA VAL A 318 54.02 23.43 -15.64
C VAL A 318 52.75 23.81 -14.90
N TYR A 319 52.49 25.11 -14.80
CA TYR A 319 51.28 25.65 -14.18
C TYR A 319 50.47 26.40 -15.23
N GLU A 320 49.50 25.73 -15.80
CA GLU A 320 48.71 26.23 -16.92
C GLU A 320 47.61 27.16 -16.39
N VAL A 321 47.34 28.27 -17.10
CA VAL A 321 46.25 29.21 -16.79
C VAL A 321 45.29 29.27 -17.96
N ILE A 322 44.00 29.07 -17.69
CA ILE A 322 42.93 28.97 -18.69
C ILE A 322 41.75 29.89 -18.30
N ASP A 323 41.15 30.55 -19.29
CA ASP A 323 39.89 31.29 -19.11
C ASP A 323 38.71 30.32 -18.98
N ALA A 324 37.97 30.39 -17.87
CA ALA A 324 36.87 29.46 -17.58
C ALA A 324 35.63 29.66 -18.46
N TYR A 325 35.49 30.81 -19.13
CA TYR A 325 34.39 31.07 -20.06
C TYR A 325 34.65 30.48 -21.45
N SER A 326 35.83 30.75 -22.01
CA SER A 326 36.17 30.39 -23.39
C SER A 326 37.02 29.12 -23.53
N GLU A 327 37.49 28.55 -22.42
CA GLU A 327 38.46 27.45 -22.38
C GLU A 327 39.77 27.74 -23.14
N VAL A 328 40.09 29.03 -23.32
CA VAL A 328 41.31 29.47 -23.99
C VAL A 328 42.48 29.41 -23.03
N PHE A 329 43.55 28.75 -23.47
CA PHE A 329 44.85 28.75 -22.79
C PHE A 329 45.48 30.15 -22.84
N LEU A 330 45.69 30.74 -21.67
CA LEU A 330 46.21 32.10 -21.52
C LEU A 330 47.73 32.13 -21.33
N GLY A 331 48.30 31.10 -20.71
CA GLY A 331 49.73 31.01 -20.44
C GLY A 331 50.09 29.88 -19.48
N TYR A 332 51.39 29.77 -19.18
CA TYR A 332 51.97 28.73 -18.33
C TYR A 332 53.28 29.16 -17.64
#